data_AF-A0A6P3QPB9-F1
#
_entry.id   AF-A0A6P3QPB9-F1
#
_cell.length_a   1.000
_cell.length_b   1.000
_cell.length_c   1.000
_cell.angle_alpha   90.00
_cell.angle_beta   90.00
_cell.angle_gamma   90.00
#
_symmetry.space_group_name_H-M   'P 1'
#
loop_
_entity.id
_entity.type
_entity.pdbx_description
1 polymer ?
#
loop_
_entity_poly.entity_id
_entity_poly.type
_entity_poly.pdbx_seq_one_letter_code
_entity_poly.pdbx_strand_id
1 'polypeptide(L)'
;MDQCVTVERELEKVLHKFSGYGQLCERGLEELIDYTGGLKHEILQSHGQDAELSGTLSLVLTQCCKRIKDTVQKLASDHKDIHSSVSRVGKAIDKVWC
;
A
#
# COMPACT_ATOMS: atom_id res chain seq x y z
N MET A 1 -19.92 28.67 14.62
CA MET A 1 -19.20 27.72 15.51
C MET A 1 -19.37 26.29 14.99
N ASP A 2 -20.59 25.83 14.69
CA ASP A 2 -20.88 24.46 14.20
C ASP A 2 -20.19 24.05 12.90
N GLN A 3 -19.95 25.00 11.98
CA GLN A 3 -19.25 24.71 10.72
C GLN A 3 -17.75 24.44 10.96
N CYS A 4 -17.10 25.13 11.90
CA CYS A 4 -15.72 24.85 12.29
C CYS A 4 -15.59 23.46 12.91
N VAL A 5 -16.54 23.09 13.80
CA VAL A 5 -16.61 21.73 14.38
C VAL A 5 -16.79 20.66 13.30
N THR A 6 -17.52 20.97 12.23
CA THR A 6 -17.68 20.07 11.08
C THR A 6 -16.36 19.87 10.33
N VAL A 7 -15.57 20.93 10.13
CA VAL A 7 -14.24 20.83 9.51
C VAL A 7 -13.31 19.99 10.38
N GLU A 8 -13.25 20.26 11.68
CA GLU A 8 -12.44 19.48 12.64
C GLU A 8 -12.78 18.00 12.58
N ARG A 9 -14.07 17.66 12.60
CA ARG A 9 -14.53 16.26 12.51
C ARG A 9 -14.13 15.58 11.19
N GLU A 10 -14.25 16.26 10.05
CA GLU A 10 -13.82 15.67 8.77
C GLU A 10 -12.30 15.55 8.67
N LEU A 11 -11.55 16.49 9.25
CA LEU A 11 -10.09 16.44 9.34
C LEU A 11 -9.63 15.24 10.17
N GLU A 12 -10.23 15.00 11.34
CA GLU A 12 -9.93 13.84 12.19
C GLU A 12 -10.14 12.52 11.44
N LYS A 13 -11.23 12.40 10.67
CA LYS A 13 -11.49 11.22 9.84
C LYS A 13 -10.39 10.99 8.79
N VAL A 14 -9.94 12.05 8.14
CA VAL A 14 -8.85 11.96 7.15
C VAL A 14 -7.56 11.54 7.83
N LEU A 15 -7.20 12.16 8.97
CA LEU A 15 -5.98 11.83 9.71
C LEU A 15 -5.98 10.37 10.17
N HIS A 16 -7.09 9.89 10.70
CA HIS A 16 -7.23 8.49 11.11
C HIS A 16 -7.07 7.54 9.91
N LYS A 17 -7.72 7.84 8.79
CA LYS A 17 -7.61 7.03 7.56
C LYS A 17 -6.20 7.04 6.99
N PHE A 18 -5.53 8.19 6.99
CA PHE A 18 -4.17 8.35 6.49
C PHE A 18 -3.16 7.58 7.34
N SER A 19 -3.29 7.65 8.67
CA SER A 19 -2.46 6.89 9.60
C SER A 19 -2.63 5.38 9.41
N GLY A 20 -3.87 4.89 9.35
CA GLY A 20 -4.14 3.47 9.10
C GLY A 20 -3.62 2.99 7.74
N TYR A 21 -3.78 3.79 6.69
CA TYR A 21 -3.21 3.50 5.37
C TYR A 21 -1.68 3.45 5.40
N GLY A 22 -1.03 4.41 6.08
CA GLY A 22 0.42 4.44 6.23
C GLY A 22 0.97 3.15 6.84
N GLN A 23 0.37 2.70 7.95
CA GLN A 23 0.74 1.44 8.61
C GLN A 23 0.53 0.20 7.71
N LEU A 24 -0.57 0.18 6.96
CA LEU A 24 -0.87 -0.93 6.04
C LEU A 24 0.11 -0.94 4.86
N CYS A 25 0.46 0.23 4.33
CA CYS A 25 1.44 0.40 3.26
C CYS A 25 2.83 -0.05 3.71
N GLU A 26 3.31 0.44 4.86
CA GLU A 26 4.61 0.09 5.42
C GLU A 26 4.74 -1.43 5.61
N ARG A 27 3.79 -2.04 6.32
CA ARG A 27 3.78 -3.50 6.53
C ARG A 27 3.71 -4.27 5.22
N GLY A 28 2.82 -3.88 4.31
CA GLY A 28 2.64 -4.58 3.04
C GLY A 28 3.90 -4.53 2.17
N LEU A 29 4.59 -3.40 2.14
CA LEU A 29 5.84 -3.26 1.40
C LEU A 29 7.01 -3.99 2.08
N GLU A 30 7.09 -3.95 3.41
CA GLU A 30 8.12 -4.69 4.16
C GLU A 30 7.98 -6.20 3.95
N GLU A 31 6.76 -6.75 4.02
CA GLU A 31 6.51 -8.17 3.70
C GLU A 31 6.93 -8.55 2.28
N LEU A 32 6.71 -7.66 1.30
CA LEU A 32 7.14 -7.90 -0.08
C LEU A 32 8.67 -7.86 -0.21
N ILE A 33 9.33 -6.94 0.49
CA ILE A 33 10.79 -6.83 0.51
C ILE A 33 11.40 -8.09 1.09
N ASP A 34 10.90 -8.54 2.25
CA ASP A 34 11.38 -9.74 2.92
C ASP A 34 11.17 -10.98 2.06
N TYR A 35 9.97 -11.14 1.49
CA TYR A 35 9.65 -12.28 0.64
C TYR A 35 10.52 -12.32 -0.63
N THR A 36 10.69 -11.17 -1.30
CA THR A 36 11.50 -11.07 -2.52
C THR A 36 13.00 -11.25 -2.19
N GLY A 37 13.45 -10.71 -1.06
CA GLY A 37 14.82 -10.85 -0.55
C GLY A 37 15.16 -12.30 -0.21
N GLY A 38 14.25 -13.00 0.48
CA GLY A 38 14.38 -14.43 0.79
C GLY A 38 14.48 -15.27 -0.48
N LEU A 39 13.56 -15.05 -1.43
CA LEU A 39 13.58 -15.78 -2.71
C LEU A 39 14.86 -15.54 -3.51
N LYS A 40 15.33 -14.29 -3.57
CA LYS A 40 16.63 -13.95 -4.19
C LYS A 40 17.78 -14.69 -3.51
N HIS A 41 17.79 -14.74 -2.17
CA HIS A 41 18.84 -15.43 -1.43
C HIS A 41 18.85 -16.93 -1.73
N GLU A 42 17.68 -17.58 -1.72
CA GLU A 42 17.55 -19.01 -2.04
C GLU A 42 18.06 -19.33 -3.45
N ILE A 43 17.67 -18.52 -4.45
CA ILE A 43 18.13 -18.69 -5.84
C ILE A 43 19.66 -18.57 -5.93
N LEU A 44 20.26 -17.58 -5.27
CA LEU A 44 21.71 -17.38 -5.30
C LEU A 44 22.50 -18.46 -4.55
N GLN A 45 21.92 -19.06 -3.51
CA GLN A 45 22.57 -20.14 -2.75
C GLN A 45 22.45 -21.50 -3.45
N SER A 46 21.37 -21.73 -4.20
CA SER A 46 21.07 -23.02 -4.82
C SER A 46 21.68 -23.19 -6.23
N HIS A 47 22.01 -22.09 -6.92
CA HIS A 47 22.53 -22.14 -8.28
C HIS A 47 23.95 -21.60 -8.38
N GLY A 48 24.91 -22.48 -8.69
CA GLY A 48 26.14 -22.09 -9.37
C GLY A 48 25.79 -21.47 -10.73
N GLN A 49 26.64 -20.58 -11.22
CA GLN A 49 26.40 -19.56 -12.27
C GLN A 49 25.74 -19.97 -13.61
N ASP A 50 25.40 -21.25 -13.83
CA ASP A 50 24.89 -21.79 -15.11
C ASP A 50 23.74 -22.82 -14.99
N ALA A 51 23.07 -22.91 -13.84
CA ALA A 51 21.94 -23.84 -13.68
C ALA A 51 20.62 -23.21 -14.17
N GLU A 52 19.91 -23.90 -15.08
CA GLU A 52 18.53 -23.54 -15.45
C GLU A 52 17.62 -23.51 -14.22
N LEU A 53 16.76 -22.49 -14.14
CA LEU A 53 15.74 -22.40 -13.10
C LEU A 53 14.85 -23.65 -13.13
N SER A 54 14.81 -24.39 -12.03
CA SER A 54 13.86 -25.49 -11.87
C SER A 54 12.43 -24.99 -12.12
N GLY A 55 11.58 -25.82 -12.75
CA GLY A 55 10.18 -25.49 -12.99
C GLY A 55 9.43 -25.05 -11.73
N THR A 56 9.84 -25.57 -10.56
CA THR A 56 9.31 -25.15 -9.25
C THR A 56 9.71 -23.71 -8.92
N LEU A 57 10.97 -23.33 -9.12
CA LEU A 57 11.46 -21.96 -8.87
C LEU A 57 10.81 -20.96 -9.81
N SER A 58 10.62 -21.32 -11.09
CA SER A 58 9.90 -20.48 -12.06
C SER A 58 8.44 -20.21 -11.63
N LEU A 59 7.76 -21.23 -11.09
CA LEU A 59 6.40 -21.08 -10.53
C LEU A 59 6.40 -20.16 -9.30
N VAL A 60 7.36 -20.33 -8.38
CA VAL A 60 7.48 -19.48 -7.17
C VAL A 60 7.76 -18.03 -7.54
N LEU A 61 8.64 -17.78 -8.51
CA LEU A 61 8.91 -16.43 -9.06
C LEU A 61 7.65 -15.82 -9.68
N THR A 62 6.88 -16.60 -10.44
CA THR A 62 5.62 -16.15 -11.03
C THR A 62 4.61 -15.76 -9.93
N GLN A 63 4.50 -16.56 -8.88
CA GLN A 63 3.65 -16.26 -7.72
C GLN A 63 4.14 -15.02 -6.96
N CYS A 64 5.46 -14.83 -6.84
CA CYS A 64 6.07 -13.64 -6.27
C CYS A 64 5.67 -12.37 -7.04
N CYS A 65 5.86 -12.37 -8.36
CA CYS A 65 5.45 -11.26 -9.23
C CYS A 65 3.96 -10.96 -9.10
N LYS A 66 3.12 -11.99 -9.02
CA LYS A 66 1.67 -11.83 -8.80
C LYS A 66 1.38 -11.18 -7.44
N ARG A 67 2.00 -11.66 -6.35
CA ARG A 67 1.82 -11.11 -5.01
C ARG A 67 2.23 -9.63 -4.94
N ILE A 68 3.36 -9.27 -5.55
CA ILE A 68 3.82 -7.88 -5.66
C ILE A 68 2.75 -7.04 -6.36
N LYS A 69 2.31 -7.48 -7.55
CA LYS A 69 1.29 -6.77 -8.33
C LYS A 69 0.01 -6.57 -7.53
N ASP A 70 -0.54 -7.63 -6.96
CA ASP A 70 -1.81 -7.59 -6.25
C ASP A 70 -1.73 -6.67 -5.02
N THR A 71 -0.61 -6.72 -4.29
CA THR A 71 -0.37 -5.86 -3.12
C THR A 71 -0.27 -4.39 -3.52
N VAL A 72 0.55 -4.06 -4.52
CA VAL A 72 0.72 -2.67 -4.99
C VAL A 72 -0.59 -2.13 -5.57
N GLN A 73 -1.36 -2.94 -6.30
CA GLN A 73 -2.68 -2.55 -6.81
C GLN A 73 -3.66 -2.25 -5.68
N LYS A 74 -3.65 -3.06 -4.61
CA LYS A 74 -4.47 -2.80 -3.43
C LYS A 74 -4.07 -1.48 -2.76
N LEU A 75 -2.77 -1.25 -2.53
CA LEU A 75 -2.29 0.01 -1.95
C LEU A 75 -2.71 1.22 -2.78
N ALA A 76 -2.60 1.13 -4.12
CA ALA A 76 -3.04 2.21 -5.01
C ALA A 76 -4.56 2.46 -4.91
N SER A 77 -5.37 1.40 -4.81
CA SER A 77 -6.81 1.52 -4.61
C SER A 77 -7.15 2.18 -3.27
N ASP A 78 -6.53 1.72 -2.18
CA ASP A 78 -6.75 2.24 -0.83
C ASP A 78 -6.31 3.71 -0.73
N HIS A 79 -5.21 4.10 -1.39
CA HIS A 79 -4.78 5.49 -1.51
C HIS A 79 -5.83 6.35 -2.23
N LYS A 80 -6.37 5.85 -3.35
CA LYS A 80 -7.39 6.57 -4.12
C LYS A 80 -8.61 6.91 -3.25
N ASP A 81 -8.99 6.01 -2.36
CA ASP A 81 -10.10 6.22 -1.45
C ASP A 81 -9.84 7.30 -0.39
N ILE A 82 -8.58 7.65 -0.11
CA ILE A 82 -8.22 8.78 0.77
C ILE A 82 -8.56 10.11 0.10
N HIS A 83 -8.33 10.26 -1.20
CA HIS A 83 -8.67 11.50 -1.92
C HIS A 83 -10.13 11.88 -1.74
N SER A 84 -11.05 10.91 -1.74
CA SER A 84 -12.47 11.15 -1.49
C SER A 84 -12.75 11.79 -0.12
N SER A 85 -11.96 11.43 0.89
CA SER A 85 -12.06 11.95 2.26
C SER A 85 -11.46 13.35 2.35
N VAL A 86 -10.34 13.60 1.67
CA VAL A 86 -9.74 14.95 1.53
C VAL A 86 -10.70 15.91 0.84
N SER A 87 -11.39 15.49 -0.23
CA SER A 87 -12.40 16.33 -0.89
C SER A 87 -13.57 16.72 0.03
N ARG A 88 -13.93 15.87 1.01
CA ARG A 88 -14.98 16.22 1.99
C ARG A 88 -14.53 17.32 2.95
N VAL A 89 -13.26 17.29 3.37
CA VAL A 89 -12.67 18.37 4.17
C VAL A 89 -12.69 19.68 3.39
N GLY A 90 -12.25 19.68 2.12
CA GLY A 90 -12.30 20.86 1.25
C GLY A 90 -13.72 21.45 1.17
N LYS A 91 -14.72 20.61 0.88
CA LYS A 91 -16.13 21.03 0.86
C LYS A 91 -16.65 21.56 2.19
N ALA A 92 -16.13 21.06 3.32
CA ALA A 92 -16.50 21.56 4.64
C ALA A 92 -15.88 22.94 4.91
N ILE A 93 -14.63 23.15 4.48
CA ILE A 93 -13.94 24.45 4.56
C ILE A 93 -14.65 25.48 3.69
N ASP A 94 -15.02 25.12 2.45
CA ASP A 94 -15.73 26.03 1.54
C ASP A 94 -17.02 26.59 2.18
N LYS A 95 -17.73 25.79 2.98
CA LYS A 95 -18.95 26.21 3.69
C LYS A 95 -18.71 27.14 4.89
N VAL A 96 -17.48 27.24 5.37
CA VAL A 96 -17.11 28.17 6.44
C VAL A 96 -16.80 29.56 5.86
N TRP A 97 -16.31 29.60 4.62
CA TRP A 97 -15.87 30.82 3.95
C TRP A 97 -16.90 31.42 2.99
N CYS A 98 -17.83 30.62 2.46
CA CYS A 98 -19.00 31.05 1.70
C CYS A 98 -20.26 31.11 2.57
#